data_AF-A0A9E5G6G4-F1
#
_entry.id   AF-A0A9E5G6G4-F1
#
_cell.length_a   1.000
_cell.length_b   1.000
_cell.length_c   1.000
_cell.angle_alpha   90.00
_cell.angle_beta   90.00
_cell.angle_gamma   90.00
#
_symmetry.space_group_name_H-M   'P 1'
#
loop_
_entity.id
_entity.type
_entity.pdbx_description
1 polymer ?
#
loop_
_entity_poly.entity_id
_entity_poly.type
_entity_poly.pdbx_seq_one_letter_code
_entity_poly.pdbx_strand_id
1 'polypeptide(L)'
;MYITSSMAQTAVDWMVNQVGSASSASTWNGRCLAMVRAAYEQTGVYQSGYGTGPIAAQKLAAGGYLHTDDNPPAGTLVMFGVCSNSKYDPYGYGHAAMSIGGGKIVHAYAGVIRIDDISKFVSHGYPYLGWGVWHAEYGNTMENVQASATGDAAQLADFVERLYTVALNRPSDAIGKAAWIASLQNGTKTGADTVWGVVLSDEFKDRNLSDNDFVEVLYKTLFDRSSDSIGKENWLNQLNNGASRETIFNGFVGSDEFAELVRSFGL
;
A
#
# COMPACT_ATOMS: atom_id res chain seq x y z
N MET A 1 13.80 9.06 11.93
CA MET A 1 13.24 8.77 13.27
C MET A 1 13.13 7.26 13.40
N TYR A 2 13.77 6.69 14.42
CA TYR A 2 13.69 5.26 14.74
C TYR A 2 12.40 5.02 15.54
N ILE A 3 11.74 3.88 15.30
CA ILE A 3 10.60 3.42 16.10
C ILE A 3 11.15 3.03 17.49
N THR A 4 10.63 3.62 18.56
CA THR A 4 11.05 3.24 19.92
C THR A 4 10.45 1.87 20.29
N SER A 5 11.01 1.21 21.31
CA SER A 5 10.44 -0.05 21.81
C SER A 5 8.97 0.08 22.24
N SER A 6 8.54 1.25 22.74
CA SER A 6 7.14 1.50 23.08
C SER A 6 6.25 1.60 21.84
N MET A 7 6.71 2.27 20.79
CA MET A 7 5.99 2.35 19.52
C MET A 7 5.89 0.98 18.84
N ALA A 8 6.99 0.22 18.84
CA ALA A 8 7.00 -1.16 18.35
C ALA A 8 5.97 -2.03 19.08
N GLN A 9 5.89 -1.92 20.41
CA GLN A 9 4.89 -2.63 21.20
C GLN A 9 3.46 -2.20 20.85
N THR A 10 3.19 -0.89 20.73
CA THR A 10 1.86 -0.38 20.33
C THR A 10 1.41 -0.93 18.98
N ALA A 11 2.31 -0.95 17.99
CA ALA A 11 2.00 -1.48 16.66
C ALA A 11 1.73 -3.00 16.71
N VAL A 12 2.54 -3.75 17.46
CA VAL A 12 2.34 -5.19 17.68
C VAL A 12 1.00 -5.46 18.36
N ASP A 13 0.69 -4.76 19.45
CA ASP A 13 -0.55 -4.93 20.20
C ASP A 13 -1.76 -4.67 19.31
N TRP A 14 -1.70 -3.62 18.49
CA TRP A 14 -2.77 -3.33 17.53
C TRP A 14 -2.95 -4.48 16.54
N MET A 15 -1.88 -4.98 15.91
CA MET A 15 -1.95 -6.09 14.96
C MET A 15 -2.50 -7.37 15.60
N VAL A 16 -2.03 -7.71 16.82
CA VAL A 16 -2.43 -8.91 17.55
C VAL A 16 -3.90 -8.84 17.95
N ASN A 17 -4.41 -7.67 18.32
CA ASN A 17 -5.82 -7.46 18.64
C ASN A 17 -6.76 -7.69 17.43
N GLN A 18 -6.23 -7.71 16.21
CA GLN A 18 -7.02 -8.02 15.01
C GLN A 18 -7.11 -9.53 14.71
N VAL A 19 -6.31 -10.37 15.39
CA VAL A 19 -6.24 -11.83 15.12
C VAL A 19 -7.61 -12.50 15.35
N GLY A 20 -8.01 -13.35 14.41
CA GLY A 20 -9.26 -14.10 14.49
C GLY A 20 -10.53 -13.31 14.12
N SER A 21 -10.43 -12.01 13.82
CA SER A 21 -11.57 -11.24 13.33
C SER A 21 -11.84 -11.53 11.84
N ALA A 22 -13.04 -12.02 11.52
CA ALA A 22 -13.43 -12.34 10.14
C ALA A 22 -13.77 -11.09 9.30
N SER A 23 -14.09 -9.96 9.96
CA SER A 23 -14.48 -8.69 9.34
C SER A 23 -13.29 -7.82 8.91
N SER A 24 -12.10 -8.04 9.44
CA SER A 24 -10.88 -7.31 9.07
C SER A 24 -10.15 -7.96 7.90
N ALA A 25 -10.37 -9.25 7.66
CA ALA A 25 -9.56 -9.99 6.71
C ALA A 25 -10.00 -9.84 5.25
N SER A 26 -11.25 -9.43 4.98
CA SER A 26 -11.66 -8.92 3.68
C SER A 26 -11.00 -7.57 3.40
N THR A 27 -10.92 -6.68 4.40
CA THR A 27 -10.28 -5.35 4.30
C THR A 27 -8.79 -5.45 3.95
N TRP A 28 -8.11 -6.47 4.45
CA TRP A 28 -6.66 -6.66 4.27
C TRP A 28 -6.30 -7.70 3.20
N ASN A 29 -7.26 -8.25 2.46
CA ASN A 29 -6.98 -9.24 1.42
C ASN A 29 -6.13 -8.60 0.30
N GLY A 30 -4.97 -9.19 0.00
CA GLY A 30 -4.00 -8.62 -0.94
C GLY A 30 -3.34 -7.31 -0.47
N ARG A 31 -3.53 -6.91 0.79
CA ARG A 31 -3.09 -5.63 1.37
C ARG A 31 -2.20 -5.83 2.61
N CYS A 32 -1.40 -6.89 2.59
CA CYS A 32 -0.56 -7.32 3.72
C CYS A 32 0.38 -6.20 4.22
N LEU A 33 1.00 -5.45 3.29
CA LEU A 33 1.87 -4.33 3.65
C LEU A 33 1.09 -3.12 4.19
N ALA A 34 -0.08 -2.82 3.64
CA ALA A 34 -0.94 -1.73 4.11
C ALA A 34 -1.43 -1.98 5.55
N MET A 35 -1.68 -3.24 5.92
CA MET A 35 -2.02 -3.60 7.29
C MET A 35 -0.89 -3.27 8.27
N VAL A 36 0.35 -3.62 7.90
CA VAL A 36 1.53 -3.30 8.71
C VAL A 36 1.70 -1.78 8.85
N ARG A 37 1.34 -1.00 7.82
CA ARG A 37 1.31 0.48 7.94
C ARG A 37 0.28 0.98 8.92
N ALA A 38 -0.95 0.48 8.82
CA ALA A 38 -2.04 0.91 9.70
C ALA A 38 -1.69 0.69 11.18
N ALA A 39 -0.87 -0.32 11.48
CA ALA A 39 -0.31 -0.54 12.81
C ALA A 39 0.70 0.52 13.23
N TYR A 40 1.63 0.91 12.35
CA TYR A 40 2.57 2.01 12.62
C TYR A 40 1.89 3.37 12.69
N GLU A 41 0.80 3.59 11.96
CA GLU A 41 0.01 4.82 12.04
C GLU A 41 -0.58 5.02 13.43
N GLN A 42 -0.90 3.94 14.17
CA GLN A 42 -1.33 4.03 15.58
C GLN A 42 -0.24 4.61 16.49
N THR A 43 1.02 4.60 16.05
CA THR A 43 2.15 5.15 16.79
C THR A 43 2.45 6.60 16.39
N GLY A 44 1.64 7.21 15.51
CA GLY A 44 1.90 8.53 14.93
C GLY A 44 2.93 8.52 13.80
N VAL A 45 3.31 7.34 13.28
CA VAL A 45 4.21 7.22 12.13
C VAL A 45 3.36 7.02 10.87
N TYR A 46 3.19 8.09 10.09
CA TYR A 46 2.41 8.07 8.86
C TYR A 46 3.26 7.67 7.65
N GLN A 47 2.67 6.92 6.71
CA GLN A 47 3.45 6.24 5.68
C GLN A 47 2.78 6.27 4.29
N SER A 48 3.53 6.69 3.27
CA SER A 48 3.18 6.51 1.85
C SER A 48 4.17 5.56 1.14
N GLY A 49 3.72 4.89 0.07
CA GLY A 49 4.61 4.49 -1.04
C GLY A 49 5.28 3.11 -1.04
N TYR A 50 4.61 2.03 -0.67
CA TYR A 50 5.11 0.67 -0.98
C TYR A 50 3.98 -0.29 -1.36
N GLY A 51 4.15 -1.03 -2.45
CA GLY A 51 3.11 -1.95 -2.94
C GLY A 51 3.19 -3.32 -2.33
N THR A 52 4.40 -3.88 -2.27
CA THR A 52 4.61 -5.29 -1.99
C THR A 52 5.81 -5.53 -1.07
N GLY A 53 5.87 -6.72 -0.46
CA GLY A 53 7.02 -7.15 0.34
C GLY A 53 8.37 -7.02 -0.39
N PRO A 54 8.51 -7.47 -1.66
CA PRO A 54 9.73 -7.30 -2.44
C PRO A 54 10.18 -5.84 -2.60
N ILE A 55 9.25 -4.92 -2.89
CA ILE A 55 9.57 -3.49 -3.03
C ILE A 55 10.06 -2.93 -1.69
N ALA A 56 9.42 -3.31 -0.58
CA ALA A 56 9.87 -2.91 0.75
C ALA A 56 11.29 -3.38 1.07
N ALA A 57 11.64 -4.62 0.71
CA ALA A 57 12.99 -5.12 0.90
C ALA A 57 14.02 -4.37 0.06
N GLN A 58 13.70 -4.04 -1.20
CA GLN A 58 14.62 -3.29 -2.06
C GLN A 58 14.93 -1.90 -1.51
N LYS A 59 13.93 -1.17 -1.00
CA LYS A 59 14.17 0.18 -0.44
C LYS A 59 14.91 0.13 0.89
N LEU A 60 14.58 -0.83 1.76
CA LEU A 60 15.34 -1.05 2.99
C LEU A 60 16.80 -1.40 2.68
N ALA A 61 17.05 -2.21 1.64
CA ALA A 61 18.40 -2.54 1.19
C ALA A 61 19.13 -1.30 0.64
N ALA A 62 18.46 -0.49 -0.19
CA ALA A 62 19.03 0.74 -0.75
C ALA A 62 19.45 1.74 0.33
N GLY A 63 18.80 1.72 1.49
CA GLY A 63 19.19 2.51 2.65
C GLY A 63 20.10 1.86 3.66
N GLY A 64 20.51 0.60 3.45
CA GLY A 64 21.32 -0.12 4.43
C GLY A 64 20.59 -0.47 5.72
N TYR A 65 19.25 -0.51 5.70
CA TYR A 65 18.39 -0.88 6.84
C TYR A 65 17.77 -2.27 6.71
N LEU A 66 18.09 -3.00 5.63
CA LEU A 66 17.68 -4.39 5.47
C LEU A 66 18.61 -5.31 6.27
N HIS A 67 18.01 -6.10 7.16
CA HIS A 67 18.65 -7.17 7.88
C HIS A 67 18.18 -8.51 7.31
N THR A 68 19.10 -9.45 7.10
CA THR A 68 18.79 -10.74 6.45
C THR A 68 18.94 -11.94 7.38
N ASP A 69 19.20 -11.71 8.67
CA ASP A 69 19.19 -12.77 9.67
C ASP A 69 17.76 -13.20 10.03
N ASP A 70 17.63 -14.41 10.57
CA ASP A 70 16.33 -15.04 10.86
C ASP A 70 15.74 -14.66 12.22
N ASN A 71 16.22 -13.58 12.87
CA ASN A 71 15.78 -13.17 14.20
C ASN A 71 15.20 -11.74 14.21
N PRO A 72 14.11 -11.48 13.47
CA PRO A 72 13.51 -10.15 13.43
C PRO A 72 12.96 -9.76 14.81
N PRO A 73 13.38 -8.61 15.37
CA PRO A 73 12.82 -8.07 16.60
C PRO A 73 11.30 -7.82 16.48
N ALA A 74 10.59 -7.86 17.61
CA ALA A 74 9.17 -7.53 17.64
C ALA A 74 8.93 -6.09 17.14
N GLY A 75 7.85 -5.91 16.37
CA GLY A 75 7.47 -4.63 15.77
C GLY A 75 8.28 -4.23 14.55
N THR A 76 9.02 -5.16 13.93
CA THR A 76 9.72 -4.93 12.65
C THR A 76 8.90 -5.43 11.46
N LEU A 77 9.09 -4.80 10.30
CA LEU A 77 8.53 -5.30 9.05
C LEU A 77 9.35 -6.51 8.59
N VAL A 78 8.67 -7.57 8.20
CA VAL A 78 9.23 -8.78 7.61
C VAL A 78 8.75 -8.88 6.16
N MET A 79 9.67 -9.09 5.23
CA MET A 79 9.36 -9.14 3.80
C MET A 79 9.66 -10.50 3.19
N PHE A 80 8.79 -10.92 2.28
CA PHE A 80 8.92 -12.14 1.52
C PHE A 80 8.82 -11.88 0.01
N GLY A 81 9.60 -12.64 -0.75
CA GLY A 81 9.64 -12.65 -2.20
C GLY A 81 8.39 -13.23 -2.83
N VAL A 82 8.32 -13.18 -4.15
CA VAL A 82 7.27 -13.85 -4.93
C VAL A 82 7.32 -15.36 -4.65
N CYS A 83 6.17 -15.94 -4.30
CA CYS A 83 6.13 -17.37 -3.98
C CYS A 83 6.36 -18.21 -5.24
N SER A 84 7.17 -19.26 -5.13
CA SER A 84 7.35 -20.23 -6.21
C SER A 84 6.09 -21.06 -6.49
N ASN A 85 5.09 -20.99 -5.62
CA ASN A 85 3.82 -21.71 -5.74
C ASN A 85 2.65 -20.71 -5.88
N SER A 86 2.13 -20.60 -7.10
CA SER A 86 1.01 -19.71 -7.44
C SER A 86 -0.31 -20.04 -6.73
N LYS A 87 -0.44 -21.22 -6.12
CA LYS A 87 -1.58 -21.51 -5.23
C LYS A 87 -1.60 -20.56 -4.02
N TYR A 88 -0.42 -20.22 -3.51
CA TYR A 88 -0.26 -19.38 -2.32
C TYR A 88 -0.10 -17.91 -2.69
N ASP A 89 0.53 -17.61 -3.82
CA ASP A 89 0.69 -16.26 -4.37
C ASP A 89 0.18 -16.20 -5.82
N PRO A 90 -1.15 -16.24 -6.03
CA PRO A 90 -1.72 -16.29 -7.39
C PRO A 90 -1.43 -15.03 -8.22
N TYR A 91 -1.06 -13.92 -7.56
CA TYR A 91 -0.82 -12.63 -8.19
C TYR A 91 0.67 -12.27 -8.27
N GLY A 92 1.55 -13.08 -7.69
CA GLY A 92 2.99 -12.88 -7.76
C GLY A 92 3.47 -11.61 -7.04
N TYR A 93 2.82 -11.22 -5.95
CA TYR A 93 3.15 -9.99 -5.21
C TYR A 93 4.11 -10.24 -4.06
N GLY A 94 4.41 -11.49 -3.71
CA GLY A 94 5.11 -11.82 -2.49
C GLY A 94 4.26 -11.50 -1.25
N HIS A 95 4.92 -11.28 -0.11
CA HIS A 95 4.19 -11.11 1.15
C HIS A 95 4.91 -10.18 2.13
N ALA A 96 4.16 -9.57 3.03
CA ALA A 96 4.68 -8.71 4.09
C ALA A 96 3.94 -8.99 5.41
N ALA A 97 4.66 -8.84 6.52
CA ALA A 97 4.13 -9.12 7.85
C ALA A 97 4.84 -8.28 8.92
N MET A 98 4.27 -8.22 10.12
CA MET A 98 4.96 -7.65 11.27
C MET A 98 5.52 -8.77 12.14
N SER A 99 6.79 -8.70 12.53
CA SER A 99 7.37 -9.60 13.53
C SER A 99 6.77 -9.31 14.91
N ILE A 100 6.46 -10.36 15.66
CA ILE A 100 6.14 -10.27 17.09
C ILE A 100 7.29 -10.81 17.96
N GLY A 101 8.45 -11.05 17.35
CA GLY A 101 9.62 -11.69 17.98
C GLY A 101 9.56 -13.22 17.96
N GLY A 102 10.68 -13.86 18.29
CA GLY A 102 10.77 -15.32 18.41
C GLY A 102 10.49 -16.09 17.12
N GLY A 103 10.79 -15.50 15.96
CA GLY A 103 10.55 -16.11 14.64
C GLY A 103 9.08 -16.13 14.21
N LYS A 104 8.20 -15.38 14.89
CA LYS A 104 6.77 -15.32 14.61
C LYS A 104 6.38 -13.99 13.99
N ILE A 105 5.35 -14.05 13.15
CA ILE A 105 4.79 -12.89 12.46
C ILE A 105 3.27 -12.84 12.62
N VAL A 106 2.72 -11.63 12.64
CA VAL A 106 1.28 -11.33 12.54
C VAL A 106 1.00 -10.69 11.19
N HIS A 107 -0.01 -11.20 10.47
CA HIS A 107 -0.29 -10.83 9.08
C HIS A 107 -1.69 -11.23 8.63
N ALA A 108 -2.18 -10.57 7.59
CA ALA A 108 -3.36 -10.99 6.84
C ALA A 108 -2.96 -12.02 5.76
N TYR A 109 -3.58 -13.19 5.77
CA TYR A 109 -3.33 -14.24 4.77
C TYR A 109 -4.53 -15.16 4.62
N ALA A 110 -4.86 -15.51 3.37
CA ALA A 110 -5.98 -16.39 3.02
C ALA A 110 -7.31 -15.96 3.68
N GLY A 111 -7.56 -14.65 3.74
CA GLY A 111 -8.81 -14.11 4.30
C GLY A 111 -8.95 -14.24 5.82
N VAL A 112 -7.85 -14.40 6.55
CA VAL A 112 -7.81 -14.25 8.02
C VAL A 112 -6.57 -13.48 8.48
N ILE A 113 -6.67 -12.78 9.61
CA ILE A 113 -5.49 -12.29 10.34
C ILE A 113 -5.08 -13.35 11.34
N ARG A 114 -3.81 -13.75 11.29
CA ARG A 114 -3.27 -14.82 12.09
C ARG A 114 -1.81 -14.62 12.42
N ILE A 115 -1.33 -15.43 13.36
CA ILE A 115 0.07 -15.52 13.73
C ILE A 115 0.63 -16.83 13.16
N ASP A 116 1.75 -16.74 12.46
CA ASP A 116 2.47 -17.88 11.91
C ASP A 116 3.96 -17.79 12.22
N ASP A 117 4.65 -18.93 12.13
CA ASP A 117 6.11 -18.98 12.09
C ASP A 117 6.63 -18.55 10.71
N ILE A 118 7.72 -17.78 10.69
CA ILE A 118 8.39 -17.37 9.45
C ILE A 118 8.79 -18.59 8.61
N SER A 119 9.25 -19.66 9.24
CA SER A 119 9.64 -20.92 8.59
C SER A 119 8.49 -21.57 7.80
N LYS A 120 7.24 -21.33 8.20
CA LYS A 120 6.05 -21.82 7.48
C LYS A 120 5.86 -21.11 6.14
N PHE A 121 6.21 -19.84 6.05
CA PHE A 121 6.17 -19.10 4.78
C PHE A 121 7.25 -19.59 3.84
N VAL A 122 8.46 -19.77 4.35
CA VAL A 122 9.58 -20.31 3.60
C VAL A 122 9.24 -21.71 3.07
N SER A 123 8.62 -22.58 3.86
CA SER A 123 8.22 -23.92 3.42
C SER A 123 7.09 -23.93 2.39
N HIS A 124 6.24 -22.89 2.34
CA HIS A 124 5.26 -22.70 1.27
C HIS A 124 5.86 -22.20 -0.04
N GLY A 125 7.15 -21.84 -0.05
CA GLY A 125 7.86 -21.37 -1.24
C GLY A 125 8.02 -19.86 -1.34
N TYR A 126 7.73 -19.11 -0.26
CA TYR A 126 8.02 -17.68 -0.19
C TYR A 126 9.50 -17.46 0.18
N PRO A 127 10.33 -16.86 -0.69
CA PRO A 127 11.70 -16.52 -0.32
C PRO A 127 11.71 -15.52 0.83
N TYR A 128 12.49 -15.77 1.88
CA TYR A 128 12.71 -14.78 2.93
C TYR A 128 13.62 -13.67 2.39
N LEU A 129 13.17 -12.41 2.42
CA LEU A 129 13.96 -11.29 1.93
C LEU A 129 14.64 -10.52 3.07
N GLY A 130 14.25 -10.79 4.32
CA GLY A 130 14.78 -10.12 5.49
C GLY A 130 13.72 -9.36 6.29
N TRP A 131 14.21 -8.54 7.20
CA TRP A 131 13.44 -7.67 8.04
C TRP A 131 14.08 -6.29 8.13
N GLY A 132 13.29 -5.31 8.54
CA GLY A 132 13.79 -3.96 8.77
C GLY A 132 12.88 -3.18 9.72
N VAL A 133 13.50 -2.26 10.44
CA VAL A 133 12.78 -1.19 11.12
C VAL A 133 12.51 -0.11 10.08
N TRP A 134 11.28 0.39 10.03
CA TRP A 134 11.00 1.51 9.13
C TRP A 134 11.76 2.76 9.58
N HIS A 135 12.67 3.24 8.74
CA HIS A 135 13.39 4.49 8.96
C HIS A 135 12.58 5.66 8.40
N ALA A 136 12.26 6.65 9.23
CA ALA A 136 11.68 7.92 8.74
C ALA A 136 12.63 8.70 7.80
N GLU A 137 13.84 8.23 7.53
CA GLU A 137 14.71 8.81 6.48
C GLU A 137 14.23 8.50 5.05
N TYR A 138 13.26 7.60 4.87
CA TYR A 138 12.51 7.45 3.62
C TYR A 138 11.08 8.00 3.68
N GLY A 139 10.79 8.81 4.70
CA GLY A 139 9.52 9.49 4.91
C GLY A 139 9.65 10.41 6.12
N ASN A 140 10.13 11.63 5.86
CA ASN A 140 10.30 12.81 6.72
C ASN A 140 10.27 12.64 8.26
N THR A 141 11.28 13.18 8.95
CA THR A 141 11.26 13.41 10.41
C THR A 141 10.18 14.41 10.81
N MET A 142 9.69 14.31 12.07
CA MET A 142 8.73 15.22 12.71
C MET A 142 9.13 16.72 12.64
N GLU A 143 10.39 17.03 12.38
CA GLU A 143 10.88 18.40 12.19
C GLU A 143 10.41 19.03 10.87
N ASN A 144 10.07 18.23 9.85
CA ASN A 144 9.52 18.72 8.59
C ASN A 144 7.98 18.72 8.57
N VAL A 145 7.32 18.12 9.56
CA VAL A 145 5.84 18.08 9.65
C VAL A 145 5.26 19.44 10.07
N GLN A 146 6.02 20.26 10.80
CA GLN A 146 5.60 21.64 11.11
C GLN A 146 5.83 22.62 9.95
N ALA A 147 6.47 22.21 8.85
CA ALA A 147 6.67 23.03 7.65
C ALA A 147 5.93 22.52 6.38
N SER A 148 5.23 21.37 6.44
CA SER A 148 4.39 20.84 5.35
C SER A 148 3.06 20.28 5.84
N ALA A 149 2.53 20.79 6.95
CA ALA A 149 1.12 20.63 7.26
C ALA A 149 0.32 21.40 6.20
N THR A 150 -0.41 20.66 5.37
CA THR A 150 -1.05 21.05 4.10
C THR A 150 -0.08 21.02 2.91
N GLY A 151 -0.21 20.03 2.02
CA GLY A 151 0.09 20.30 0.62
C GLY A 151 -0.66 21.58 0.24
N ASP A 152 -0.04 22.49 -0.50
CA ASP A 152 -0.68 23.75 -0.87
C ASP A 152 -2.09 23.42 -1.38
N ALA A 153 -3.10 24.13 -0.88
CA ALA A 153 -4.50 23.85 -1.21
C ALA A 153 -4.70 23.81 -2.74
N ALA A 154 -3.86 24.54 -3.49
CA ALA A 154 -3.76 24.44 -4.95
C ALA A 154 -3.27 23.06 -5.44
N GLN A 155 -2.17 22.52 -4.91
CA GLN A 155 -1.64 21.20 -5.29
C GLN A 155 -2.61 20.07 -4.95
N LEU A 156 -3.25 20.12 -3.77
CA LEU A 156 -4.29 19.16 -3.41
C LEU A 156 -5.52 19.29 -4.31
N ALA A 157 -5.90 20.52 -4.67
CA ALA A 157 -6.97 20.77 -5.62
C ALA A 157 -6.64 20.21 -7.00
N ASP A 158 -5.39 20.28 -7.46
CA ASP A 158 -4.96 19.73 -8.74
C ASP A 158 -4.97 18.19 -8.71
N PHE A 159 -4.51 17.59 -7.62
CA PHE A 159 -4.61 16.13 -7.43
C PHE A 159 -6.06 15.66 -7.49
N VAL A 160 -6.96 16.30 -6.74
CA VAL A 160 -8.38 15.94 -6.75
C VAL A 160 -8.98 16.19 -8.14
N GLU A 161 -8.69 17.32 -8.79
CA GLU A 161 -9.18 17.62 -10.14
C GLU A 161 -8.76 16.55 -11.15
N ARG A 162 -7.52 16.07 -11.05
CA ARG A 162 -7.01 14.98 -11.87
C ARG A 162 -7.86 13.71 -11.73
N LEU A 163 -8.26 13.34 -10.52
CA LEU A 163 -9.08 12.15 -10.31
C LEU A 163 -10.44 12.29 -11.00
N TYR A 164 -11.07 13.46 -10.96
CA TYR A 164 -12.33 13.69 -11.66
C TYR A 164 -12.13 13.73 -13.19
N THR A 165 -11.15 14.50 -13.67
CA THR A 165 -10.97 14.73 -15.10
C THR A 165 -10.41 13.53 -15.84
N VAL A 166 -9.46 12.79 -15.24
CA VAL A 166 -8.81 11.64 -15.88
C VAL A 166 -9.54 10.34 -15.54
N ALA A 167 -9.92 10.14 -14.27
CA ALA A 167 -10.56 8.90 -13.84
C ALA A 167 -12.09 8.91 -14.06
N LEU A 168 -12.78 10.04 -13.90
CA LEU A 168 -14.23 10.11 -14.12
C LEU A 168 -14.62 10.74 -15.47
N ASN A 169 -13.66 11.30 -16.20
CA ASN A 169 -13.89 12.00 -17.48
C ASN A 169 -14.89 13.16 -17.36
N ARG A 170 -14.84 13.90 -16.24
CA ARG A 170 -15.64 15.10 -16.01
C ARG A 170 -14.92 16.08 -15.07
N PRO A 171 -15.27 17.37 -15.04
CA PRO A 171 -14.76 18.27 -14.01
C PRO A 171 -15.26 17.85 -12.62
N SER A 172 -14.47 18.21 -11.61
CA SER A 172 -14.91 18.05 -10.22
C SER A 172 -16.07 19.00 -9.88
N ASP A 173 -16.92 18.56 -8.95
CA ASP A 173 -17.89 19.47 -8.34
C ASP A 173 -17.25 20.18 -7.13
N ALA A 174 -17.65 21.43 -6.90
CA ALA A 174 -17.00 22.27 -5.89
C ALA A 174 -17.13 21.71 -4.47
N ILE A 175 -18.25 21.04 -4.15
CA ILE A 175 -18.52 20.51 -2.80
C ILE A 175 -17.69 19.26 -2.55
N GLY A 176 -17.73 18.28 -3.46
CA GLY A 176 -16.97 17.05 -3.38
C GLY A 176 -15.47 17.32 -3.38
N LYS A 177 -14.99 18.23 -4.24
CA LYS A 177 -13.58 18.65 -4.26
C LYS A 177 -13.15 19.26 -2.94
N ALA A 178 -13.93 20.18 -2.37
CA ALA A 178 -13.63 20.78 -1.07
C ALA A 178 -13.58 19.74 0.06
N ALA A 179 -14.49 18.74 0.05
CA ALA A 179 -14.50 17.67 1.04
C ALA A 179 -13.26 16.76 0.96
N TRP A 180 -12.82 16.43 -0.26
CA TRP A 180 -11.58 15.66 -0.45
C TRP A 180 -10.35 16.44 0.01
N ILE A 181 -10.23 17.72 -0.39
CA ILE A 181 -9.12 18.59 0.04
C ILE A 181 -9.08 18.68 1.56
N ALA A 182 -10.22 18.94 2.22
CA ALA A 182 -10.29 19.02 3.67
C ALA A 182 -9.83 17.71 4.35
N SER A 183 -10.21 16.56 3.78
CA SER A 183 -9.84 15.24 4.29
C SER A 183 -8.35 14.90 4.09
N LEU A 184 -7.74 15.44 3.04
CA LEU A 184 -6.29 15.34 2.79
C LEU A 184 -5.53 16.29 3.73
N GLN A 185 -6.00 17.53 3.90
CA GLN A 185 -5.37 18.54 4.76
C GLN A 185 -5.40 18.15 6.24
N ASN A 186 -6.47 17.51 6.70
CA ASN A 186 -6.62 17.07 8.08
C ASN A 186 -6.03 15.66 8.35
N GLY A 187 -5.46 15.01 7.33
CA GLY A 187 -4.85 13.68 7.44
C GLY A 187 -5.83 12.52 7.68
N THR A 188 -7.14 12.73 7.52
CA THR A 188 -8.15 11.65 7.67
C THR A 188 -8.29 10.76 6.42
N LYS A 189 -7.66 11.16 5.32
CA LYS A 189 -7.53 10.41 4.06
C LYS A 189 -6.10 10.54 3.54
N THR A 190 -5.55 9.45 3.03
CA THR A 190 -4.33 9.45 2.20
C THR A 190 -4.68 9.74 0.73
N GLY A 191 -3.69 10.06 -0.10
CA GLY A 191 -3.88 10.11 -1.55
C GLY A 191 -4.40 8.78 -2.13
N ALA A 192 -3.98 7.64 -1.54
CA ALA A 192 -4.48 6.32 -1.91
C ALA A 192 -5.97 6.15 -1.57
N ASP A 193 -6.43 6.63 -0.40
CA ASP A 193 -7.84 6.58 0.00
C ASP A 193 -8.72 7.45 -0.90
N THR A 194 -8.22 8.62 -1.30
CA THR A 194 -8.92 9.51 -2.24
C THR A 194 -9.08 8.84 -3.60
N VAL A 195 -8.01 8.26 -4.14
CA VAL A 195 -8.07 7.54 -5.41
C VAL A 195 -9.00 6.34 -5.31
N TRP A 196 -8.93 5.55 -4.24
CA TRP A 196 -9.81 4.43 -4.00
C TRP A 196 -11.28 4.85 -4.03
N GLY A 197 -11.60 5.93 -3.29
CA GLY A 197 -12.93 6.50 -3.23
C GLY A 197 -13.47 6.95 -4.59
N VAL A 198 -12.60 7.35 -5.52
CA VAL A 198 -12.99 7.73 -6.89
C VAL A 198 -13.05 6.54 -7.83
N VAL A 199 -11.98 5.75 -7.94
CA VAL A 199 -11.83 4.68 -8.94
C VAL A 199 -12.70 3.46 -8.64
N LEU A 200 -13.08 3.24 -7.38
CA LEU A 200 -14.01 2.17 -7.00
C LEU A 200 -15.41 2.67 -6.65
N SER A 201 -15.69 3.95 -6.90
CA SER A 201 -17.05 4.51 -6.80
C SER A 201 -17.98 3.85 -7.81
N ASP A 202 -19.28 3.87 -7.52
CA ASP A 202 -20.30 3.43 -8.47
C ASP A 202 -20.29 4.31 -9.73
N GLU A 203 -19.97 5.60 -9.59
CA GLU A 203 -19.81 6.51 -10.72
C GLU A 203 -18.70 6.07 -11.69
N PHE A 204 -17.55 5.61 -11.18
CA PHE A 204 -16.50 5.07 -12.05
C PHE A 204 -16.94 3.74 -12.69
N LYS A 205 -17.63 2.87 -11.94
CA LYS A 205 -18.17 1.59 -12.46
C LYS A 205 -19.18 1.82 -13.58
N ASP A 206 -20.02 2.85 -13.46
CA ASP A 206 -21.05 3.21 -14.44
C ASP A 206 -20.48 3.67 -15.78
N ARG A 207 -19.17 3.98 -15.85
CA ARG A 207 -18.46 4.19 -17.13
C ARG A 207 -18.41 2.93 -17.99
N ASN A 208 -18.66 1.75 -17.41
CA ASN A 208 -18.71 0.44 -18.08
C ASN A 208 -17.51 0.19 -19.02
N LEU A 209 -16.31 0.54 -18.54
CA LEU A 209 -15.07 0.43 -19.31
C LEU A 209 -14.74 -1.03 -19.62
N SER A 210 -14.13 -1.28 -20.79
CA SER A 210 -13.45 -2.55 -21.06
C SER A 210 -12.23 -2.72 -20.14
N ASP A 211 -11.71 -3.94 -20.00
CA ASP A 211 -10.47 -4.15 -19.22
C ASP A 211 -9.27 -3.40 -19.81
N ASN A 212 -9.22 -3.27 -21.14
CA ASN A 212 -8.23 -2.47 -21.85
C ASN A 212 -8.30 -0.98 -21.48
N ASP A 213 -9.51 -0.43 -21.45
CA ASP A 213 -9.74 0.98 -21.12
C ASP A 213 -9.57 1.23 -19.62
N PHE A 214 -9.96 0.28 -18.78
CA PHE A 214 -9.74 0.33 -17.34
C PHE A 214 -8.26 0.46 -17.01
N VAL A 215 -7.41 -0.44 -17.53
CA VAL A 215 -5.96 -0.38 -17.33
C VAL A 215 -5.39 0.92 -17.86
N GLU A 216 -5.84 1.39 -19.03
CA GLU A 216 -5.39 2.67 -19.60
C GLU A 216 -5.73 3.87 -18.69
N VAL A 217 -6.94 3.90 -18.14
CA VAL A 217 -7.37 4.95 -17.20
C VAL A 217 -6.56 4.90 -15.92
N LEU A 218 -6.16 3.72 -15.43
CA LEU A 218 -5.27 3.61 -14.26
C LEU A 218 -3.88 4.17 -14.56
N TYR A 219 -3.26 3.84 -15.69
CA TYR A 219 -1.96 4.42 -16.09
C TYR A 219 -2.03 5.95 -16.14
N LYS A 220 -3.05 6.47 -16.83
CA LYS A 220 -3.21 7.92 -16.94
C LYS A 220 -3.48 8.54 -15.59
N THR A 221 -4.44 8.05 -14.83
CA THR A 221 -4.82 8.64 -13.54
C THR A 221 -3.68 8.57 -12.53
N LEU A 222 -3.00 7.42 -12.43
CA LEU A 222 -2.12 7.09 -11.30
C LEU A 222 -0.64 7.27 -11.58
N PHE A 223 -0.20 7.26 -12.85
CA PHE A 223 1.22 7.43 -13.22
C PHE A 223 1.47 8.64 -14.14
N ASP A 224 0.44 9.37 -14.54
CA ASP A 224 0.54 10.52 -15.46
C ASP A 224 1.20 10.22 -16.80
N ARG A 225 0.96 9.01 -17.31
CA ARG A 225 1.41 8.61 -18.66
C ARG A 225 0.44 7.64 -19.31
N SER A 226 0.59 7.47 -20.62
CA SER A 226 -0.07 6.37 -21.33
C SER A 226 0.62 5.05 -21.00
N SER A 227 -0.14 3.96 -21.09
CA SER A 227 0.43 2.63 -20.88
C SER A 227 1.45 2.28 -21.96
N ASP A 228 2.50 1.56 -21.58
CA ASP A 228 3.36 0.86 -22.53
C ASP A 228 2.78 -0.53 -22.84
N SER A 229 3.14 -1.10 -24.00
CA SER A 229 2.53 -2.34 -24.49
C SER A 229 2.79 -3.53 -23.55
N ILE A 230 3.99 -3.64 -23.00
CA ILE A 230 4.41 -4.75 -22.13
C ILE A 230 3.69 -4.65 -20.78
N GLY A 231 3.75 -3.48 -20.14
CA GLY A 231 3.11 -3.23 -18.87
C GLY A 231 1.59 -3.43 -18.94
N LYS A 232 0.94 -2.95 -20.01
CA LYS A 232 -0.49 -3.15 -20.23
C LYS A 232 -0.83 -4.62 -20.43
N GLU A 233 -0.09 -5.35 -21.26
CA GLU A 233 -0.30 -6.77 -21.49
C GLU A 233 -0.19 -7.59 -20.19
N ASN A 234 0.77 -7.27 -19.32
CA ASN A 234 0.92 -7.92 -18.02
C ASN A 234 -0.31 -7.74 -17.11
N TRP A 235 -0.88 -6.54 -17.04
CA TRP A 235 -2.10 -6.30 -16.26
C TRP A 235 -3.33 -7.00 -16.87
N LEU A 236 -3.44 -6.98 -18.20
CA LEU A 236 -4.53 -7.66 -18.90
C LEU A 236 -4.46 -9.18 -18.72
N ASN A 237 -3.26 -9.76 -18.74
CA ASN A 237 -3.08 -11.18 -18.46
C ASN A 237 -3.53 -11.55 -17.03
N GLN A 238 -3.28 -10.69 -16.05
CA GLN A 238 -3.79 -10.90 -14.70
C GLN A 238 -5.33 -10.86 -14.65
N LEU A 239 -5.97 -9.91 -15.33
CA LEU A 239 -7.44 -9.85 -15.46
C LEU A 239 -7.99 -11.11 -16.14
N ASN A 240 -7.38 -11.53 -17.24
CA ASN A 240 -7.76 -12.75 -17.97
C ASN A 240 -7.60 -14.02 -17.13
N ASN A 241 -6.65 -14.03 -16.20
CA ASN A 241 -6.42 -15.13 -15.25
C ASN A 241 -7.30 -15.04 -13.98
N GLY A 242 -8.26 -14.12 -13.94
CA GLY A 242 -9.27 -14.04 -12.88
C GLY A 242 -8.96 -13.04 -11.76
N ALA A 243 -7.92 -12.21 -11.89
CA ALA A 243 -7.72 -11.10 -10.96
C ALA A 243 -8.89 -10.11 -11.05
N SER A 244 -9.33 -9.58 -9.91
CA SER A 244 -10.35 -8.53 -9.91
C SER A 244 -9.75 -7.18 -10.33
N ARG A 245 -10.58 -6.27 -10.85
CA ARG A 245 -10.17 -4.88 -11.11
C ARG A 245 -9.64 -4.17 -9.86
N GLU A 246 -10.16 -4.52 -8.70
CA GLU A 246 -9.65 -4.06 -7.40
C GLU A 246 -8.22 -4.58 -7.13
N THR A 247 -7.91 -5.82 -7.51
CA THR A 247 -6.56 -6.39 -7.40
C THR A 247 -5.59 -5.66 -8.31
N ILE A 248 -5.99 -5.36 -9.56
CA ILE A 248 -5.18 -4.56 -10.48
C ILE A 248 -4.95 -3.16 -9.93
N PHE A 249 -6.02 -2.50 -9.47
CA PHE A 249 -5.96 -1.19 -8.83
C PHE A 249 -4.94 -1.14 -7.69
N ASN A 250 -4.98 -2.14 -6.80
CA ASN A 250 -4.03 -2.24 -5.68
C ASN A 250 -2.57 -2.36 -6.16
N GLY A 251 -2.34 -3.03 -7.30
CA GLY A 251 -1.02 -3.07 -7.94
C GLY A 251 -0.53 -1.68 -8.37
N PHE A 252 -1.39 -0.85 -8.96
CA PHE A 252 -1.04 0.52 -9.37
C PHE A 252 -0.77 1.41 -8.16
N VAL A 253 -1.67 1.43 -7.17
CA VAL A 253 -1.50 2.22 -5.94
C VAL A 253 -0.28 1.78 -5.13
N GLY A 254 0.13 0.53 -5.29
CA GLY A 254 1.35 0.01 -4.70
C GLY A 254 2.66 0.40 -5.41
N SER A 255 2.60 0.96 -6.62
CA SER A 255 3.80 1.22 -7.40
C SER A 255 4.58 2.46 -6.92
N ASP A 256 5.87 2.50 -7.29
CA ASP A 256 6.70 3.69 -7.08
C ASP A 256 6.24 4.88 -7.92
N GLU A 257 5.73 4.63 -9.12
CA GLU A 257 5.18 5.67 -10.00
C GLU A 257 4.00 6.39 -9.36
N PHE A 258 3.11 5.66 -8.70
CA PHE A 258 2.02 6.29 -7.95
C PHE A 258 2.53 7.09 -6.75
N ALA A 259 3.52 6.56 -6.02
CA ALA A 259 4.13 7.28 -4.90
C ALA A 259 4.82 8.58 -5.36
N GLU A 260 5.47 8.56 -6.52
CA GLU A 260 6.08 9.73 -7.16
C GLU A 260 5.02 10.74 -7.62
N LEU A 261 3.93 10.26 -8.24
CA LEU A 261 2.81 11.12 -8.62
C LEU A 261 2.24 11.84 -7.40
N VAL A 262 1.89 11.11 -6.35
CA VAL A 262 1.29 11.68 -5.13
C VAL A 262 2.23 12.70 -4.48
N ARG A 263 3.55 12.43 -4.46
CA ARG A 263 4.56 13.38 -3.95
C ARG A 263 4.62 14.68 -4.75
N SER A 264 4.40 14.61 -6.07
CA SER A 264 4.36 15.82 -6.92
C SER A 264 3.22 16.79 -6.53
N PHE A 265 2.19 16.28 -5.84
CA PHE A 265 1.08 17.06 -5.29
C PHE A 265 1.23 17.38 -3.80
N GLY A 266 2.39 17.13 -3.19
CA GLY A 266 2.66 17.46 -1.79
C GLY A 266 2.04 16.49 -0.78
N LEU A 267 1.82 15.24 -1.18
CA LEU A 267 1.22 14.16 -0.36
C LEU A 267 2.20 13.01 -0.08
#